data_AF-A0A375YS55-F1
#
_entry.id   AF-A0A375YS55-F1
#
_cell.length_a   1.000
_cell.length_b   1.000
_cell.length_c   1.000
_cell.angle_alpha   90.00
_cell.angle_beta   90.00
_cell.angle_gamma   90.00
#
_symmetry.space_group_name_H-M   'P 1'
#
loop_
_entity.id
_entity.type
_entity.pdbx_description
1 polymer ?
#
loop_
_entity_poly.entity_id
_entity_poly.type
_entity_poly.pdbx_seq_one_letter_code
_entity_poly.pdbx_strand_id
1 'polypeptide(L)'
;MSRPLLFTPAAANADELDELTVGRTDLLETLTDRIVSSARDGSRPHTLLVAPRGAGKTHALRVAVHRALSDPATAKAVLPVPIAEDSLAIGSYADLLAEAARAIGPALADEVAPMRGIRDTVGMEAAILAAAAGRMVLLTIENLDRVFEAIGDKGQGSLRAWVETSTAVVVFGTAPALFPGVASREYPWYGSFIVESVPALTPGDAADLVRRMALRRGDTALEAFVASADGRDCVARIHDIIGGTPRLWHLLAETADAGALATVSPAVDALLDRLAPHYQHLLWGLPPGEQRLVVELARGTGPRSVSDLAAAVGVSNQSASAALGRLAAGRWVHSSKADGDRRTSWYDLTDPLLRRYLQFRDR
;
A
#
# COMPACT_ATOMS: atom_id res chain seq x y z
N MET A 1 -30.00 -6.84 7.20
CA MET A 1 -28.73 -7.01 7.95
C MET A 1 -27.69 -6.16 7.24
N SER A 2 -27.12 -5.16 7.90
CA SER A 2 -26.09 -4.30 7.29
C SER A 2 -24.86 -5.16 7.02
N ARG A 3 -24.45 -5.26 5.76
CA ARG A 3 -23.26 -6.00 5.33
C ARG A 3 -22.06 -5.36 6.04
N PRO A 4 -21.18 -6.12 6.73
CA PRO A 4 -20.01 -5.51 7.36
C PRO A 4 -19.22 -4.75 6.29
N LEU A 5 -18.85 -3.51 6.61
CA LEU A 5 -17.99 -2.70 5.75
C LEU A 5 -16.69 -3.48 5.50
N LEU A 6 -16.24 -3.52 4.25
CA LEU A 6 -14.93 -4.07 3.89
C LEU A 6 -13.86 -3.48 4.82
N PHE A 7 -13.02 -4.34 5.41
CA PHE A 7 -11.99 -3.90 6.35
C PHE A 7 -11.14 -2.76 5.75
N THR A 8 -11.28 -1.58 6.36
CA THR A 8 -10.62 -0.35 5.94
C THR A 8 -9.78 0.16 7.11
N PRO A 9 -8.45 -0.08 7.11
CA PRO A 9 -7.58 0.34 8.20
C PRO A 9 -7.74 1.83 8.55
N ALA A 10 -8.01 2.68 7.55
CA ALA A 10 -8.20 4.11 7.72
C ALA A 10 -9.41 4.47 8.63
N ALA A 11 -10.44 3.62 8.64
CA ALA A 11 -11.69 3.85 9.36
C ALA A 11 -11.78 3.09 10.70
N ALA A 12 -10.89 2.13 10.95
CA ALA A 12 -10.86 1.35 12.19
C ALA A 12 -10.26 2.16 13.35
N ASN A 13 -10.72 1.89 14.58
CA ASN A 13 -10.05 2.39 15.78
C ASN A 13 -8.60 1.82 15.81
N ALA A 14 -7.64 2.62 16.25
CA ALA A 14 -6.25 2.22 16.38
C ALA A 14 -6.05 1.03 17.34
N ASP A 15 -6.78 0.96 18.46
CA ASP A 15 -6.71 -0.18 19.39
C ASP A 15 -7.20 -1.47 18.71
N GLU A 16 -8.35 -1.41 18.06
CA GLU A 16 -8.94 -2.52 17.30
C GLU A 16 -8.02 -2.95 16.15
N LEU A 17 -7.37 -1.98 15.51
CA LEU A 17 -6.42 -2.24 14.43
C LEU A 17 -5.19 -2.97 14.97
N ASP A 18 -4.69 -2.58 16.14
CA ASP A 18 -3.56 -3.24 16.79
C ASP A 18 -3.92 -4.67 17.22
N GLU A 19 -5.08 -4.87 17.84
CA GLU A 19 -5.62 -6.18 18.19
C GLU A 19 -5.80 -7.12 16.99
N LEU A 20 -6.05 -6.59 15.79
CA LEU A 20 -6.15 -7.36 14.56
C LEU A 20 -4.79 -7.64 13.90
N THR A 21 -3.71 -7.07 14.41
CA THR A 21 -2.38 -7.18 13.81
C THR A 21 -1.82 -8.60 13.94
N VAL A 22 -1.45 -9.18 12.81
CA VAL A 22 -0.78 -10.48 12.72
C VAL A 22 0.59 -10.36 12.07
N GLY A 23 1.53 -11.16 12.56
CA GLY A 23 2.92 -11.17 12.08
C GLY A 23 3.62 -9.81 12.14
N ARG A 24 4.75 -9.74 11.43
CA ARG A 24 5.50 -8.48 11.19
C ARG A 24 5.93 -7.74 12.46
N THR A 25 6.08 -8.47 13.57
CA THR A 25 6.42 -7.93 14.88
C THR A 25 7.67 -7.07 14.81
N ASP A 26 8.77 -7.61 14.28
CA ASP A 26 10.05 -6.91 14.18
C ASP A 26 9.97 -5.60 13.38
N LEU A 27 9.19 -5.59 12.28
CA LEU A 27 8.97 -4.38 11.48
C LEU A 27 8.22 -3.33 12.29
N LEU A 28 7.13 -3.73 12.97
CA LEU A 28 6.32 -2.81 13.75
C LEU A 28 7.07 -2.26 14.96
N GLU A 29 7.85 -3.10 15.64
CA GLU A 29 8.75 -2.68 16.72
C GLU A 29 9.78 -1.68 16.20
N THR A 30 10.47 -2.00 15.10
CA THR A 30 11.44 -1.09 14.47
C THR A 30 10.83 0.27 14.13
N LEU A 31 9.63 0.28 13.54
CA LEU A 31 8.93 1.52 13.19
C LEU A 31 8.50 2.31 14.43
N THR A 32 8.01 1.62 15.45
CA THR A 32 7.58 2.21 16.73
C THR A 32 8.77 2.84 17.45
N ASP A 33 9.85 2.09 17.63
CA ASP A 33 11.07 2.51 18.31
C ASP A 33 11.72 3.71 17.62
N ARG A 34 11.66 3.76 16.29
CA ARG A 34 12.14 4.90 15.52
C ARG A 34 11.37 6.17 15.85
N ILE A 35 10.03 6.12 15.89
CA ILE A 35 9.21 7.29 16.26
C ILE A 35 9.51 7.73 17.69
N VAL A 36 9.57 6.78 18.63
CA VAL A 36 9.86 7.03 20.05
C VAL A 36 11.24 7.65 20.24
N SER A 37 12.26 7.12 19.56
CA SER A 37 13.64 7.62 19.67
C SER A 37 13.76 9.03 19.10
N SER A 38 13.18 9.29 17.92
CA SER A 38 13.18 10.62 17.30
C SER A 38 12.50 11.69 18.15
N ALA A 39 11.46 11.33 18.91
CA ALA A 39 10.82 12.22 19.85
C ALA A 39 11.73 12.63 21.03
N ARG A 40 12.75 11.82 21.36
CA ARG A 40 13.62 11.98 22.54
C ARG A 40 14.99 12.56 22.22
N ASP A 41 15.64 12.07 21.16
CA ASP A 41 17.03 12.41 20.84
C ASP A 41 17.19 13.55 19.82
N GLY A 42 16.08 13.98 19.21
CA GLY A 42 16.07 15.04 18.19
C GLY A 42 16.45 14.56 16.78
N SER A 43 16.72 13.27 16.58
CA SER A 43 16.94 12.69 15.25
C SER A 43 15.70 12.81 14.37
N ARG A 44 15.89 12.94 13.05
CA ARG A 44 14.80 13.05 12.07
C ARG A 44 14.92 12.01 10.95
N PRO A 45 14.91 10.70 11.26
CA PRO A 45 14.95 9.64 10.27
C PRO A 45 13.62 9.54 9.51
N HIS A 46 13.55 10.17 8.33
CA HIS A 46 12.40 9.98 7.43
C HIS A 46 12.30 8.50 7.06
N THR A 47 11.08 7.96 7.09
CA THR A 47 10.83 6.53 6.84
C THR A 47 9.88 6.37 5.67
N LEU A 48 10.14 5.40 4.80
CA LEU A 48 9.26 5.05 3.68
C LEU A 48 8.94 3.56 3.72
N LEU A 49 7.65 3.22 3.89
CA LEU A 49 7.18 1.84 3.73
C LEU A 49 6.88 1.56 2.27
N VAL A 50 7.52 0.53 1.73
CA VAL A 50 7.36 0.10 0.34
C VAL A 50 6.81 -1.32 0.27
N ALA A 51 5.67 -1.47 -0.41
CA ALA A 51 5.08 -2.77 -0.73
C ALA A 51 3.89 -2.60 -1.68
N PRO A 52 3.48 -3.64 -2.42
CA PRO A 52 2.30 -3.59 -3.30
C PRO A 52 1.01 -3.11 -2.61
N ARG A 53 0.01 -2.74 -3.40
CA ARG A 53 -1.33 -2.39 -2.88
C ARG A 53 -1.93 -3.60 -2.15
N GLY A 54 -2.66 -3.35 -1.07
CA GLY A 54 -3.23 -4.42 -0.24
C GLY A 54 -2.25 -5.11 0.72
N ALA A 55 -0.94 -4.84 0.63
CA ALA A 55 0.08 -5.46 1.50
C ALA A 55 0.00 -5.04 2.97
N GLY A 56 -0.84 -4.06 3.34
CA GLY A 56 -1.00 -3.61 4.72
C GLY A 56 -0.07 -2.46 5.15
N LYS A 57 0.39 -1.62 4.20
CA LYS A 57 1.21 -0.44 4.52
C LYS A 57 0.50 0.54 5.45
N THR A 58 -0.74 0.92 5.11
CA THR A 58 -1.59 1.78 5.95
C THR A 58 -1.80 1.19 7.35
N HIS A 59 -2.01 -0.13 7.43
CA HIS A 59 -2.13 -0.83 8.69
C HIS A 59 -0.86 -0.69 9.52
N ALA A 60 0.29 -1.03 8.95
CA ALA A 60 1.58 -0.97 9.64
C ALA A 60 1.93 0.45 10.09
N LEU A 61 1.70 1.46 9.24
CA LEU A 61 1.91 2.86 9.59
C LEU A 61 1.04 3.26 10.79
N ARG A 62 -0.27 3.00 10.72
CA ARG A 62 -1.21 3.38 11.79
C ARG A 62 -0.90 2.69 13.11
N VAL A 63 -0.61 1.39 13.07
CA VAL A 63 -0.24 0.62 14.27
C VAL A 63 1.06 1.13 14.88
N ALA A 64 2.10 1.38 14.07
CA ALA A 64 3.37 1.91 14.58
C ALA A 64 3.18 3.30 15.23
N VAL A 65 2.41 4.19 14.59
CA VAL A 65 2.09 5.51 15.15
C VAL A 65 1.30 5.37 16.45
N HIS A 66 0.28 4.51 16.46
CA HIS A 66 -0.55 4.27 17.65
C HIS A 66 0.26 3.73 18.83
N ARG A 67 1.08 2.68 18.60
CA ARG A 67 1.96 2.11 19.62
C ARG A 67 2.95 3.14 20.14
N ALA A 68 3.55 3.94 19.26
CA ALA A 68 4.49 4.99 19.67
C ALA A 68 3.82 6.06 20.53
N LEU A 69 2.62 6.49 20.16
CA LEU A 69 1.85 7.49 20.91
C LEU A 69 1.17 6.92 22.17
N SER A 70 1.21 5.60 22.38
CA SER A 70 0.77 4.98 23.64
C SER A 70 1.76 5.23 24.77
N ASP A 71 3.03 5.56 24.46
CA ASP A 71 3.98 6.09 25.45
C ASP A 71 3.65 7.56 25.79
N PRO A 72 3.29 7.88 27.04
CA PRO A 72 2.87 9.24 27.41
C PRO A 72 3.95 10.31 27.18
N ALA A 73 5.23 9.95 27.24
CA ALA A 73 6.32 10.89 26.95
C ALA A 73 6.36 11.23 25.47
N THR A 74 6.34 10.22 24.60
CA THR A 74 6.24 10.40 23.14
C THR A 74 4.97 11.17 22.75
N ALA A 75 3.82 10.83 23.33
CA ALA A 75 2.54 11.50 23.04
C ALA A 75 2.57 13.02 23.32
N LYS A 76 3.30 13.45 24.36
CA LYS A 76 3.48 14.87 24.69
C LYS A 76 4.47 15.56 23.77
N ALA A 77 5.44 14.83 23.23
CA ALA A 77 6.53 15.36 22.42
C ALA A 77 6.24 15.33 20.91
N VAL A 78 5.17 14.65 20.46
CA VAL A 78 4.84 14.46 19.04
C VAL A 78 3.48 15.05 18.69
N LEU A 79 3.41 15.75 17.55
CA LEU A 79 2.17 16.15 16.89
C LEU A 79 1.98 15.27 15.64
N PRO A 80 1.06 14.29 15.65
CA PRO A 80 0.74 13.50 14.47
C PRO A 80 -0.05 14.34 13.46
N VAL A 81 0.38 14.31 12.20
CA VAL A 81 -0.25 15.03 11.08
C VAL A 81 -0.50 14.05 9.94
N PRO A 82 -1.67 13.37 9.91
CA PRO A 82 -1.96 12.38 8.89
C PRO A 82 -2.50 12.96 7.59
N ILE A 83 -1.86 12.58 6.48
CA ILE A 83 -2.33 12.80 5.11
C ILE A 83 -2.77 11.45 4.53
N ALA A 84 -4.08 11.28 4.39
CA ALA A 84 -4.72 10.02 4.01
C ALA A 84 -4.53 9.67 2.53
N GLU A 85 -4.69 8.37 2.21
CA GLU A 85 -4.48 7.79 0.88
C GLU A 85 -5.29 8.49 -0.24
N ASP A 86 -6.51 8.91 0.09
CA ASP A 86 -7.50 9.48 -0.84
C ASP A 86 -7.52 11.01 -0.83
N SER A 87 -6.43 11.67 -0.40
CA SER A 87 -6.33 13.13 -0.41
C SER A 87 -6.19 13.67 -1.84
N LEU A 88 -7.30 13.70 -2.58
CA LEU A 88 -7.39 14.19 -3.96
C LEU A 88 -7.20 15.70 -4.09
N ALA A 89 -7.22 16.43 -2.98
CA ALA A 89 -7.14 17.89 -2.94
C ALA A 89 -5.70 18.44 -3.06
N ILE A 90 -4.69 17.56 -3.07
CA ILE A 90 -3.28 17.97 -3.17
C ILE A 90 -2.89 18.08 -4.63
N GLY A 91 -2.77 19.31 -5.15
CA GLY A 91 -2.25 19.61 -6.49
C GLY A 91 -1.03 20.53 -6.47
N SER A 92 -0.54 20.92 -5.29
CA SER A 92 0.60 21.81 -5.09
C SER A 92 1.14 21.69 -3.68
N TYR A 93 2.33 22.24 -3.42
CA TYR A 93 2.91 22.27 -2.07
C TYR A 93 2.05 23.05 -1.07
N ALA A 94 1.42 24.14 -1.49
CA ALA A 94 0.46 24.86 -0.64
C ALA A 94 -0.77 24.01 -0.30
N ASP A 95 -1.20 23.12 -1.20
CA ASP A 95 -2.31 22.21 -0.89
C ASP A 95 -1.90 21.16 0.14
N LEU A 96 -0.67 20.63 0.06
CA LEU A 96 -0.13 19.71 1.07
C LEU A 96 -0.10 20.37 2.46
N LEU A 97 0.38 21.61 2.56
CA LEU A 97 0.40 22.35 3.83
C LEU A 97 -1.02 22.66 4.34
N ALA A 98 -1.97 22.91 3.44
CA ALA A 98 -3.36 23.12 3.81
C ALA A 98 -4.02 21.82 4.34
N GLU A 99 -3.74 20.67 3.74
CA GLU A 99 -4.20 19.38 4.27
C GLU A 99 -3.55 19.06 5.62
N ALA A 100 -2.25 19.38 5.79
CA ALA A 100 -1.57 19.26 7.08
C ALA A 100 -2.25 20.14 8.16
N ALA A 101 -2.59 21.38 7.83
CA ALA A 101 -3.32 22.27 8.73
C ALA A 101 -4.70 21.71 9.11
N ARG A 102 -5.46 21.17 8.13
CA ARG A 102 -6.76 20.51 8.39
C ARG A 102 -6.63 19.29 9.29
N ALA A 103 -5.59 18.50 9.09
CA ALA A 103 -5.32 17.31 9.92
C ALA A 103 -5.00 17.68 11.37
N ILE A 104 -4.40 18.84 11.61
CA ILE A 104 -4.14 19.38 12.97
C ILE A 104 -5.44 19.90 13.59
N GLY A 105 -6.27 20.63 12.84
CA GLY A 105 -7.59 21.03 13.28
C GLY A 105 -8.20 22.21 12.50
N PRO A 106 -9.50 22.47 12.70
CA PRO A 106 -10.24 23.47 11.93
C PRO A 106 -9.72 24.90 12.14
N ALA A 107 -9.30 25.26 13.36
CA ALA A 107 -8.78 26.60 13.65
C ALA A 107 -7.53 26.95 12.83
N LEU A 108 -6.57 26.01 12.74
CA LEU A 108 -5.37 26.20 11.94
C LEU A 108 -5.69 26.17 10.45
N ALA A 109 -6.64 25.35 10.02
CA ALA A 109 -7.10 25.34 8.63
C ALA A 109 -7.66 26.71 8.19
N ASP A 110 -8.45 27.35 9.05
CA ASP A 110 -9.01 28.69 8.80
C ASP A 110 -7.92 29.77 8.78
N GLU A 111 -6.92 29.68 9.67
CA GLU A 111 -5.76 30.57 9.68
C GLU A 111 -4.92 30.47 8.40
N VAL A 112 -4.71 29.25 7.90
CA VAL A 112 -3.89 28.94 6.73
C VAL A 112 -4.61 29.22 5.40
N ALA A 113 -5.95 29.15 5.38
CA ALA A 113 -6.75 29.35 4.17
C ALA A 113 -6.43 30.64 3.37
N PRO A 114 -6.34 31.85 3.97
CA PRO A 114 -5.96 33.05 3.24
C PRO A 114 -4.52 33.01 2.71
N MET A 115 -3.58 32.42 3.45
CA MET A 115 -2.17 32.28 3.05
C MET A 115 -2.04 31.39 1.81
N ARG A 116 -2.82 30.29 1.76
CA ARG A 116 -2.92 29.43 0.58
C ARG A 116 -3.35 30.21 -0.67
N GLY A 117 -4.29 31.13 -0.55
CA GLY A 117 -4.80 31.95 -1.65
C GLY A 117 -3.75 32.83 -2.31
N ILE A 118 -2.79 33.33 -1.54
CA ILE A 118 -1.65 34.13 -2.01
C ILE A 118 -0.35 33.32 -2.17
N ARG A 119 -0.41 32.00 -1.93
CA ARG A 119 0.73 31.06 -1.96
C ARG A 119 1.87 31.42 -1.00
N ASP A 120 1.54 31.94 0.18
CA ASP A 120 2.50 32.19 1.25
C ASP A 120 2.83 30.88 1.99
N THR A 121 3.60 30.01 1.35
CA THR A 121 3.95 28.70 1.92
C THR A 121 4.82 28.82 3.17
N VAL A 122 5.63 29.87 3.28
CA VAL A 122 6.48 30.12 4.46
C VAL A 122 5.62 30.49 5.67
N GLY A 123 4.61 31.34 5.49
CA GLY A 123 3.63 31.65 6.54
C GLY A 123 2.88 30.39 7.00
N MET A 124 2.48 29.54 6.06
CA MET A 124 1.79 28.27 6.37
C MET A 124 2.67 27.29 7.16
N GLU A 125 3.94 27.15 6.75
CA GLU A 125 4.96 26.37 7.46
C GLU A 125 5.14 26.89 8.90
N ALA A 126 5.24 28.20 9.07
CA ALA A 126 5.38 28.83 10.38
C ALA A 126 4.15 28.60 11.27
N ALA A 127 2.93 28.67 10.71
CA ALA A 127 1.69 28.41 11.43
C ALA A 127 1.61 26.96 11.93
N ILE A 128 2.00 25.99 11.09
CA ILE A 128 2.07 24.57 11.48
C ILE A 128 3.08 24.36 12.62
N LEU A 129 4.27 24.96 12.52
CA LEU A 129 5.29 24.88 13.58
C LEU A 129 4.85 25.56 14.88
N ALA A 130 4.14 26.69 14.79
CA ALA A 130 3.57 27.37 15.94
C ALA A 130 2.53 26.46 16.65
N ALA A 131 1.64 25.82 15.89
CA ALA A 131 0.68 24.85 16.41
C ALA A 131 1.34 23.60 17.02
N ALA A 132 2.52 23.21 16.51
CA ALA A 132 3.32 22.15 17.10
C ALA A 132 3.84 22.51 18.50
N ALA A 133 4.00 23.80 18.81
CA ALA A 133 4.41 24.27 20.14
C ALA A 133 5.68 23.56 20.68
N GLY A 134 6.68 23.37 19.81
CA GLY A 134 7.94 22.68 20.12
C GLY A 134 7.89 21.16 20.06
N ARG A 135 6.72 20.56 19.78
CA ARG A 135 6.60 19.12 19.50
C ARG A 135 7.19 18.79 18.12
N MET A 136 7.71 17.57 17.99
CA MET A 136 8.07 17.00 16.70
C MET A 136 6.81 16.79 15.86
N VAL A 137 6.78 17.35 14.66
CA VAL A 137 5.70 17.13 13.68
C VAL A 137 5.95 15.80 12.99
N LEU A 138 5.10 14.81 13.24
CA LEU A 138 5.14 13.52 12.53
C LEU A 138 4.16 13.58 11.36
N LEU A 139 4.67 13.97 10.20
CA LEU A 139 3.92 14.06 8.96
C LEU A 139 3.83 12.69 8.31
N THR A 140 2.69 12.02 8.46
CA THR A 140 2.47 10.70 7.85
C THR A 140 1.76 10.85 6.52
N ILE A 141 2.36 10.36 5.43
CA ILE A 141 1.83 10.55 4.07
C ILE A 141 1.60 9.20 3.40
N GLU A 142 0.34 8.85 3.18
CA GLU A 142 -0.01 7.67 2.41
C GLU A 142 0.10 7.92 0.90
N ASN A 143 0.65 6.96 0.15
CA ASN A 143 0.95 7.10 -1.28
C ASN A 143 1.80 8.36 -1.58
N LEU A 144 2.94 8.48 -0.91
CA LEU A 144 3.91 9.56 -1.07
C LEU A 144 4.34 9.78 -2.52
N ASP A 145 4.38 8.70 -3.32
CA ASP A 145 4.63 8.75 -4.76
C ASP A 145 3.68 9.69 -5.49
N ARG A 146 2.38 9.61 -5.17
CA ARG A 146 1.35 10.48 -5.76
C ARG A 146 1.45 11.91 -5.26
N VAL A 147 1.74 12.10 -3.98
CA VAL A 147 1.92 13.45 -3.42
C VAL A 147 3.12 14.13 -4.06
N PHE A 148 4.23 13.42 -4.25
CA PHE A 148 5.44 13.97 -4.89
C PHE A 148 5.21 14.31 -6.36
N GLU A 149 4.46 13.47 -7.08
CA GLU A 149 4.02 13.77 -8.44
C GLU A 149 3.16 15.05 -8.47
N ALA A 150 2.19 15.16 -7.57
CA ALA A 150 1.26 16.29 -7.53
C ALA A 150 1.92 17.63 -7.17
N ILE A 151 2.86 17.65 -6.21
CA ILE A 151 3.53 18.89 -5.80
C ILE A 151 4.70 19.27 -6.74
N GLY A 152 5.14 18.34 -7.60
CA GLY A 152 6.24 18.49 -8.53
C GLY A 152 7.60 18.74 -7.86
N ASP A 153 8.67 18.80 -8.67
CA ASP A 153 10.05 18.89 -8.16
C ASP A 153 10.30 20.11 -7.30
N LYS A 154 9.70 21.26 -7.66
CA LYS A 154 9.78 22.48 -6.86
C LYS A 154 9.13 22.32 -5.50
N GLY A 155 7.93 21.72 -5.44
CA GLY A 155 7.23 21.46 -4.18
C GLY A 155 7.95 20.44 -3.31
N GLN A 156 8.53 19.40 -3.92
CA GLN A 156 9.40 18.44 -3.23
C GLN A 156 10.62 19.16 -2.61
N GLY A 157 11.23 20.10 -3.34
CA GLY A 157 12.34 20.92 -2.87
C GLY A 157 11.94 21.83 -1.70
N SER A 158 10.78 22.48 -1.78
CA SER A 158 10.23 23.29 -0.67
C SER A 158 9.95 22.45 0.57
N LEU A 159 9.33 21.27 0.41
CA LEU A 159 9.10 20.34 1.52
C LEU A 159 10.42 19.92 2.19
N ARG A 160 11.45 19.60 1.38
CA ARG A 160 12.78 19.26 1.91
C ARG A 160 13.37 20.43 2.69
N ALA A 161 13.34 21.63 2.11
CA ALA A 161 13.90 22.82 2.74
C ALA A 161 13.22 23.11 4.09
N TRP A 162 11.89 23.02 4.17
CA TRP A 162 11.15 23.19 5.42
C TRP A 162 11.53 22.16 6.49
N VAL A 163 11.61 20.89 6.09
CA VAL A 163 11.99 19.78 6.98
C VAL A 163 13.40 19.95 7.53
N GLU A 164 14.38 20.28 6.68
CA GLU A 164 15.78 20.46 7.07
C GLU A 164 16.00 21.71 7.92
N THR A 165 15.35 22.82 7.57
CA THR A 165 15.53 24.10 8.28
C THR A 165 14.84 24.12 9.64
N SER A 166 13.64 23.55 9.73
CA SER A 166 12.91 23.50 11.00
C SER A 166 13.52 22.51 11.98
N THR A 167 14.13 21.43 11.50
CA THR A 167 14.58 20.27 12.30
C THR A 167 13.47 19.69 13.20
N ALA A 168 12.20 20.03 12.95
CA ALA A 168 11.07 19.67 13.78
C ALA A 168 10.18 18.61 13.11
N VAL A 169 10.34 18.40 11.80
CA VAL A 169 9.45 17.55 11.00
C VAL A 169 10.11 16.21 10.70
N VAL A 170 9.39 15.12 10.95
CA VAL A 170 9.69 13.77 10.45
C VAL A 170 8.63 13.39 9.44
N VAL A 171 9.06 12.77 8.35
CA VAL A 171 8.17 12.31 7.28
C VAL A 171 8.11 10.79 7.35
N PHE A 172 6.91 10.25 7.51
CA PHE A 172 6.66 8.82 7.47
C PHE A 172 5.73 8.51 6.29
N GLY A 173 6.32 8.13 5.17
CA GLY A 173 5.62 7.88 3.91
C GLY A 173 5.25 6.40 3.71
N THR A 174 4.25 6.16 2.88
CA THR A 174 4.05 4.85 2.23
C THR A 174 4.07 4.99 0.72
N ALA A 175 4.54 3.97 0.00
CA ALA A 175 4.49 3.91 -1.45
C ALA A 175 4.29 2.48 -1.96
N PRO A 176 3.66 2.28 -3.12
CA PRO A 176 3.48 0.96 -3.71
C PRO A 176 4.78 0.34 -4.24
N ALA A 177 5.80 1.15 -4.55
CA ALA A 177 7.17 0.76 -4.88
C ALA A 177 8.10 1.95 -4.64
N LEU A 178 9.41 1.73 -4.75
CA LEU A 178 10.36 2.81 -4.96
C LEU A 178 10.03 3.56 -6.26
N PHE A 179 10.18 4.88 -6.22
CA PHE A 179 9.82 5.78 -7.32
C PHE A 179 10.90 6.87 -7.48
N PRO A 180 10.99 7.53 -8.65
CA PRO A 180 12.09 8.46 -8.96
C PRO A 180 12.32 9.54 -7.89
N GLY A 181 11.25 10.09 -7.32
CA GLY A 181 11.31 11.14 -6.29
C GLY A 181 12.18 10.82 -5.07
N VAL A 182 12.40 9.53 -4.76
CA VAL A 182 13.25 9.09 -3.64
C VAL A 182 14.47 8.27 -4.08
N ALA A 183 14.47 7.78 -5.32
CA ALA A 183 15.46 6.83 -5.83
C ALA A 183 16.39 7.39 -6.93
N SER A 184 16.09 8.56 -7.50
CA SER A 184 16.94 9.22 -8.51
C SER A 184 17.59 10.48 -7.96
N ARG A 185 18.88 10.68 -8.30
CA ARG A 185 19.68 11.86 -7.91
C ARG A 185 19.17 13.17 -8.50
N GLU A 186 18.27 13.09 -9.48
CA GLU A 186 17.63 14.26 -10.10
C GLU A 186 16.58 14.90 -9.18
N TYR A 187 16.11 14.18 -8.15
CA TYR A 187 15.01 14.63 -7.29
C TYR A 187 15.50 15.05 -5.91
N PRO A 188 14.85 16.04 -5.27
CA PRO A 188 15.30 16.60 -3.99
C PRO A 188 15.43 15.58 -2.86
N TRP A 189 14.61 14.53 -2.82
CA TRP A 189 14.55 13.58 -1.71
C TRP A 189 15.41 12.31 -1.91
N TYR A 190 16.31 12.31 -2.89
CA TYR A 190 17.23 11.19 -3.12
C TYR A 190 17.95 10.78 -1.83
N GLY A 191 17.88 9.49 -1.49
CA GLY A 191 18.61 8.92 -0.36
C GLY A 191 18.22 9.48 1.03
N SER A 192 17.06 10.14 1.13
CA SER A 192 16.66 10.84 2.37
C SER A 192 15.75 10.01 3.27
N PHE A 193 15.32 8.84 2.80
CA PHE A 193 14.44 7.93 3.54
C PHE A 193 15.16 6.64 3.94
N ILE A 194 14.89 6.17 5.15
CA ILE A 194 15.07 4.77 5.52
C ILE A 194 13.92 3.99 4.90
N VAL A 195 14.24 3.14 3.94
CA VAL A 195 13.25 2.36 3.19
C VAL A 195 13.03 1.02 3.87
N GLU A 196 11.80 0.77 4.29
CA GLU A 196 11.36 -0.49 4.88
C GLU A 196 10.42 -1.23 3.92
N SER A 197 10.73 -2.49 3.62
CA SER A 197 9.82 -3.33 2.83
C SER A 197 8.79 -3.99 3.75
N VAL A 198 7.51 -3.96 3.38
CA VAL A 198 6.48 -4.69 4.15
C VAL A 198 6.41 -6.14 3.66
N PRO A 199 6.81 -7.13 4.48
CA PRO A 199 6.83 -8.52 4.04
C PRO A 199 5.40 -9.07 3.88
N ALA A 200 5.23 -10.02 2.97
CA ALA A 200 3.98 -10.75 2.85
C ALA A 200 3.69 -11.54 4.13
N LEU A 201 2.40 -11.77 4.43
CA LEU A 201 2.02 -12.67 5.52
C LEU A 201 2.51 -14.09 5.23
N THR A 202 3.01 -14.77 6.25
CA THR A 202 3.29 -16.20 6.19
C THR A 202 1.98 -17.00 6.23
N PRO A 203 1.99 -18.30 5.90
CA PRO A 203 0.83 -19.16 6.12
C PRO A 203 0.34 -19.17 7.58
N GLY A 204 1.27 -19.06 8.54
CA GLY A 204 0.93 -18.92 9.96
C GLY A 204 0.20 -17.63 10.27
N ASP A 205 0.73 -16.49 9.79
CA ASP A 205 0.07 -15.19 9.98
C ASP A 205 -1.31 -15.15 9.30
N ALA A 206 -1.44 -15.78 8.13
CA ALA A 206 -2.71 -15.91 7.44
C ALA A 206 -3.72 -16.73 8.24
N ALA A 207 -3.31 -17.86 8.83
CA ALA A 207 -4.16 -18.66 9.71
C ALA A 207 -4.60 -17.84 10.93
N ASP A 208 -3.68 -17.10 11.57
CA ASP A 208 -4.00 -16.24 12.71
C ASP A 208 -4.97 -15.12 12.33
N LEU A 209 -4.85 -14.54 11.13
CA LEU A 209 -5.78 -13.52 10.64
C LEU A 209 -7.19 -14.09 10.50
N VAL A 210 -7.33 -15.23 9.81
CA VAL A 210 -8.62 -15.89 9.61
C VAL A 210 -9.22 -16.27 10.98
N ARG A 211 -8.40 -16.79 11.90
CA ARG A 211 -8.83 -17.15 13.26
C ARG A 211 -9.34 -15.94 14.04
N ARG A 212 -8.62 -14.81 14.04
CA ARG A 212 -9.06 -13.58 14.73
C ARG A 212 -10.36 -13.04 14.14
N MET A 213 -10.53 -13.13 12.82
CA MET A 213 -11.79 -12.75 12.16
C MET A 213 -12.94 -13.70 12.51
N ALA A 214 -12.68 -15.01 12.59
CA ALA A 214 -13.66 -16.00 13.02
C ALA A 214 -14.15 -15.71 14.45
N LEU A 215 -13.22 -15.47 15.38
CA LEU A 215 -13.52 -15.08 16.76
C LEU A 215 -14.43 -13.84 16.83
N ARG A 216 -14.11 -12.79 16.07
CA ARG A 216 -14.91 -11.55 16.02
C ARG A 216 -16.33 -11.74 15.51
N ARG A 217 -16.56 -12.74 14.66
CA ARG A 217 -17.90 -13.08 14.16
C ARG A 217 -18.65 -14.06 15.06
N GLY A 218 -17.99 -14.60 16.09
CA GLY A 218 -18.53 -15.70 16.89
C GLY A 218 -18.58 -17.03 16.13
N ASP A 219 -17.77 -17.20 15.08
CA ASP A 219 -17.72 -18.41 14.26
C ASP A 219 -16.74 -19.42 14.86
N THR A 220 -17.21 -20.14 15.87
CA THR A 220 -16.39 -21.12 16.61
C THR A 220 -16.00 -22.33 15.76
N ALA A 221 -16.79 -22.67 14.74
CA ALA A 221 -16.48 -23.79 13.85
C ALA A 221 -15.28 -23.46 12.96
N LEU A 222 -15.27 -22.27 12.36
CA LEU A 222 -14.14 -21.80 11.59
C LEU A 222 -12.88 -21.59 12.46
N GLU A 223 -13.04 -21.01 13.65
CA GLU A 223 -11.95 -20.79 14.61
C GLU A 223 -11.25 -22.11 14.97
N ALA A 224 -12.02 -23.12 15.37
CA ALA A 224 -11.51 -24.44 15.71
C ALA A 224 -10.88 -25.15 14.50
N PHE A 225 -11.49 -25.03 13.32
CA PHE A 225 -10.95 -25.61 12.10
C PHE A 225 -9.57 -25.03 11.76
N VAL A 226 -9.43 -23.71 11.69
CA VAL A 226 -8.17 -23.04 11.35
C VAL A 226 -7.08 -23.30 12.39
N ALA A 227 -7.45 -23.54 13.66
CA ALA A 227 -6.52 -23.93 14.70
C ALA A 227 -6.06 -25.41 14.64
N SER A 228 -6.73 -26.25 13.84
CA SER A 228 -6.36 -27.66 13.64
C SER A 228 -5.18 -27.84 12.68
N ALA A 229 -4.59 -29.03 12.64
CA ALA A 229 -3.54 -29.36 11.66
C ALA A 229 -4.08 -29.29 10.22
N ASP A 230 -5.20 -29.96 9.95
CA ASP A 230 -5.83 -29.98 8.62
C ASP A 230 -6.22 -28.58 8.14
N GLY A 231 -6.74 -27.73 9.03
CA GLY A 231 -7.09 -26.35 8.69
C GLY A 231 -5.87 -25.49 8.38
N ARG A 232 -4.77 -25.64 9.14
CA ARG A 232 -3.50 -24.97 8.83
C ARG A 232 -2.93 -25.42 7.48
N ASP A 233 -3.02 -26.70 7.16
CA ASP A 233 -2.60 -27.23 5.85
C ASP A 233 -3.47 -26.67 4.71
N CYS A 234 -4.77 -26.55 4.92
CA CYS A 234 -5.68 -25.91 3.95
C CYS A 234 -5.35 -24.42 3.75
N VAL A 235 -5.09 -23.68 4.83
CA VAL A 235 -4.63 -22.28 4.76
C VAL A 235 -3.31 -22.18 4.00
N ALA A 236 -2.35 -23.07 4.24
CA ALA A 236 -1.08 -23.09 3.49
C ALA A 236 -1.31 -23.33 1.99
N ARG A 237 -2.18 -24.27 1.61
CA ARG A 237 -2.52 -24.52 0.20
C ARG A 237 -3.23 -23.34 -0.47
N ILE A 238 -4.08 -22.62 0.26
CA ILE A 238 -4.70 -21.38 -0.24
C ILE A 238 -3.65 -20.28 -0.36
N HIS A 239 -2.72 -20.20 0.58
CA HIS A 239 -1.60 -19.26 0.53
C HIS A 239 -0.73 -19.46 -0.71
N ASP A 240 -0.44 -20.70 -1.10
CA ASP A 240 0.26 -21.00 -2.35
C ASP A 240 -0.48 -20.47 -3.61
N ILE A 241 -1.79 -20.24 -3.50
CA ILE A 241 -2.64 -19.77 -4.60
C ILE A 241 -2.80 -18.26 -4.62
N ILE A 242 -3.12 -17.65 -3.47
CA ILE A 242 -3.49 -16.22 -3.36
C ILE A 242 -2.35 -15.35 -2.80
N GLY A 243 -1.29 -15.98 -2.30
CA GLY A 243 -0.16 -15.33 -1.64
C GLY A 243 -0.49 -14.75 -0.25
N GLY A 244 0.46 -14.00 0.29
CA GLY A 244 0.40 -13.44 1.65
C GLY A 244 -0.15 -12.01 1.74
N THR A 245 -0.96 -11.54 0.80
CA THR A 245 -1.49 -10.17 0.83
C THR A 245 -2.64 -10.06 1.84
N PRO A 246 -2.53 -9.28 2.95
CA PRO A 246 -3.56 -9.22 3.99
C PRO A 246 -4.96 -8.90 3.47
N ARG A 247 -5.08 -8.02 2.47
CA ARG A 247 -6.39 -7.64 1.88
C ARG A 247 -7.16 -8.86 1.35
N LEU A 248 -6.46 -9.82 0.74
CA LEU A 248 -7.08 -11.03 0.18
C LEU A 248 -7.55 -11.97 1.29
N TRP A 249 -6.73 -12.11 2.34
CA TRP A 249 -7.09 -12.90 3.52
C TRP A 249 -8.28 -12.32 4.28
N HIS A 250 -8.38 -11.00 4.40
CA HIS A 250 -9.59 -10.36 4.94
C HIS A 250 -10.82 -10.65 4.08
N LEU A 251 -10.73 -10.50 2.76
CA LEU A 251 -11.83 -10.78 1.83
C LEU A 251 -12.29 -12.24 1.90
N LEU A 252 -11.34 -13.17 1.98
CA LEU A 252 -11.62 -14.59 2.13
C LEU A 252 -12.27 -14.86 3.48
N ALA A 253 -11.65 -14.39 4.56
CA ALA A 253 -12.13 -14.59 5.93
C ALA A 253 -13.52 -13.99 6.15
N GLU A 254 -13.91 -12.90 5.48
CA GLU A 254 -15.25 -12.30 5.57
C GLU A 254 -16.40 -13.22 5.15
N THR A 255 -16.15 -14.20 4.29
CA THR A 255 -17.20 -15.09 3.76
C THR A 255 -16.94 -16.56 3.86
N ALA A 256 -15.68 -16.97 4.02
CA ALA A 256 -15.37 -18.38 4.15
C ALA A 256 -15.90 -18.91 5.49
N ASP A 257 -16.50 -20.09 5.42
CA ASP A 257 -16.73 -20.99 6.54
C ASP A 257 -15.67 -22.11 6.53
N ALA A 258 -15.72 -22.99 7.53
CA ALA A 258 -14.80 -24.12 7.64
C ALA A 258 -14.85 -25.06 6.42
N GLY A 259 -16.04 -25.28 5.84
CA GLY A 259 -16.22 -26.18 4.69
C GLY A 259 -15.60 -25.64 3.40
N ALA A 260 -15.77 -24.33 3.15
CA ALA A 260 -15.16 -23.65 2.02
C ALA A 260 -13.63 -23.67 2.11
N LEU A 261 -13.05 -23.41 3.29
CA LEU A 261 -11.61 -23.49 3.49
C LEU A 261 -11.07 -24.91 3.34
N ALA A 262 -11.77 -25.92 3.88
CA ALA A 262 -11.37 -27.32 3.78
C ALA A 262 -11.29 -27.83 2.33
N THR A 263 -12.09 -27.24 1.43
CA THR A 263 -12.15 -27.63 0.02
C THR A 263 -11.21 -26.83 -0.88
N VAL A 264 -10.58 -25.76 -0.37
CA VAL A 264 -9.60 -24.87 -1.04
C VAL A 264 -10.13 -24.18 -2.29
N SER A 265 -10.45 -24.92 -3.35
CA SER A 265 -10.92 -24.37 -4.63
C SER A 265 -12.18 -23.51 -4.47
N PRO A 266 -13.24 -23.94 -3.75
CA PRO A 266 -14.41 -23.10 -3.53
C PRO A 266 -14.12 -21.80 -2.78
N ALA A 267 -13.19 -21.81 -1.81
CA ALA A 267 -12.77 -20.59 -1.13
C ALA A 267 -12.05 -19.62 -2.08
N VAL A 268 -11.21 -20.13 -2.97
CA VAL A 268 -10.51 -19.32 -3.98
C VAL A 268 -11.49 -18.79 -5.03
N ASP A 269 -12.41 -19.61 -5.53
CA ASP A 269 -13.41 -19.19 -6.52
C ASP A 269 -14.32 -18.10 -5.96
N ALA A 270 -14.78 -18.24 -4.70
CA ALA A 270 -15.56 -17.21 -4.01
C ALA A 270 -14.78 -15.88 -3.83
N LEU A 271 -13.47 -15.97 -3.58
CA LEU A 271 -12.60 -14.79 -3.53
C LEU A 271 -12.48 -14.13 -4.92
N LEU A 272 -12.28 -14.91 -5.98
CA LEU A 272 -12.19 -14.41 -7.35
C LEU A 272 -13.49 -13.72 -7.78
N ASP A 273 -14.64 -14.30 -7.44
CA ASP A 273 -15.95 -13.68 -7.68
C ASP A 273 -16.09 -12.32 -6.99
N ARG A 274 -15.60 -12.20 -5.76
CA ARG A 274 -15.59 -10.92 -5.04
C ARG A 274 -14.65 -9.89 -5.66
N LEU A 275 -13.52 -10.33 -6.22
CA LEU A 275 -12.55 -9.47 -6.90
C LEU A 275 -12.97 -9.12 -8.33
N ALA A 276 -13.96 -9.83 -8.90
CA ALA A 276 -14.36 -9.65 -10.29
C ALA A 276 -14.67 -8.18 -10.66
N PRO A 277 -15.46 -7.41 -9.88
CA PRO A 277 -15.72 -6.00 -10.21
C PRO A 277 -14.46 -5.14 -10.20
N HIS A 278 -13.52 -5.43 -9.29
CA HIS A 278 -12.24 -4.71 -9.20
C HIS A 278 -11.37 -4.98 -10.43
N TYR A 279 -11.15 -6.25 -10.77
CA TYR A 279 -10.36 -6.60 -11.95
C TYR A 279 -11.01 -6.13 -13.25
N GLN A 280 -12.34 -6.19 -13.37
CA GLN A 280 -13.05 -5.63 -14.53
C GLN A 280 -12.81 -4.14 -14.69
N HIS A 281 -12.95 -3.37 -13.61
CA HIS A 281 -12.70 -1.93 -13.65
C HIS A 281 -11.26 -1.61 -14.06
N LEU A 282 -10.28 -2.32 -13.49
CA LEU A 282 -8.87 -2.14 -13.86
C LEU A 282 -8.62 -2.48 -15.34
N LEU A 283 -9.14 -3.62 -15.81
CA LEU A 283 -8.97 -4.08 -17.18
C LEU A 283 -9.64 -3.14 -18.19
N TRP A 284 -10.85 -2.65 -17.91
CA TRP A 284 -11.54 -1.69 -18.78
C TRP A 284 -10.83 -0.34 -18.86
N GLY A 285 -10.02 0.02 -17.86
CA GLY A 285 -9.16 1.19 -17.90
C GLY A 285 -7.98 1.08 -18.87
N LEU A 286 -7.61 -0.13 -19.31
CA LEU A 286 -6.53 -0.33 -20.27
C LEU A 286 -6.99 -0.03 -21.71
N PRO A 287 -6.11 0.51 -22.59
CA PRO A 287 -6.36 0.54 -24.02
C PRO A 287 -6.67 -0.87 -24.60
N PRO A 288 -7.52 -1.00 -25.64
CA PRO A 288 -7.95 -2.30 -26.16
C PRO A 288 -6.80 -3.24 -26.58
N GLY A 289 -5.70 -2.70 -27.13
CA GLY A 289 -4.53 -3.48 -27.50
C GLY A 289 -3.78 -4.05 -26.28
N GLU A 290 -3.76 -3.30 -25.18
CA GLU A 290 -3.14 -3.71 -23.91
C GLU A 290 -4.00 -4.76 -23.20
N GLN A 291 -5.33 -4.59 -23.20
CA GLN A 291 -6.27 -5.61 -22.71
C GLN A 291 -6.05 -6.96 -23.40
N ARG A 292 -5.94 -6.96 -24.74
CA ARG A 292 -5.71 -8.19 -25.52
C ARG A 292 -4.42 -8.89 -25.14
N LEU A 293 -3.34 -8.15 -24.91
CA LEU A 293 -2.06 -8.71 -24.47
C LEU A 293 -2.15 -9.31 -23.06
N VAL A 294 -2.83 -8.64 -22.13
CA VAL A 294 -3.04 -9.14 -20.75
C VAL A 294 -3.87 -10.43 -20.76
N VAL A 295 -4.96 -10.48 -21.54
CA VAL A 295 -5.78 -11.69 -21.69
C VAL A 295 -4.98 -12.83 -22.32
N GLU A 296 -4.22 -12.55 -23.37
CA GLU A 296 -3.42 -13.55 -24.06
C GLU A 296 -2.26 -14.08 -23.20
N LEU A 297 -1.70 -13.24 -22.33
CA LEU A 297 -0.79 -13.68 -21.28
C LEU A 297 -1.50 -14.63 -20.33
N ALA A 298 -2.69 -14.27 -19.83
CA ALA A 298 -3.45 -15.05 -18.85
C ALA A 298 -3.86 -16.45 -19.33
N ARG A 299 -4.06 -16.65 -20.64
CA ARG A 299 -4.36 -17.96 -21.23
C ARG A 299 -3.21 -18.97 -21.10
N GLY A 300 -1.96 -18.49 -21.02
CA GLY A 300 -0.80 -19.34 -20.79
C GLY A 300 -0.68 -19.79 -19.33
N THR A 301 0.40 -20.51 -19.01
CA THR A 301 0.78 -20.87 -17.63
C THR A 301 2.04 -20.16 -17.16
N GLY A 302 2.69 -19.36 -18.01
CA GLY A 302 3.93 -18.68 -17.66
C GLY A 302 4.32 -17.59 -18.66
N PRO A 303 5.58 -17.13 -18.60
CA PRO A 303 6.07 -16.01 -19.39
C PRO A 303 6.04 -16.27 -20.89
N ARG A 304 5.82 -15.22 -21.70
CA ARG A 304 5.82 -15.29 -23.18
C ARG A 304 6.67 -14.21 -23.81
N SER A 305 7.27 -14.49 -24.97
CA SER A 305 8.06 -13.50 -25.69
C SER A 305 7.17 -12.44 -26.38
N VAL A 306 7.77 -11.29 -26.73
CA VAL A 306 7.09 -10.26 -27.53
C VAL A 306 6.57 -10.83 -28.84
N SER A 307 7.35 -11.71 -29.49
CA SER A 307 6.98 -12.32 -30.77
C SER A 307 5.77 -13.24 -30.65
N ASP A 308 5.73 -14.06 -29.59
CA ASP A 308 4.61 -14.98 -29.36
C ASP A 308 3.31 -14.22 -29.08
N LEU A 309 3.41 -13.15 -28.30
CA LEU A 309 2.27 -12.30 -27.95
C LEU A 309 1.78 -11.50 -29.17
N ALA A 310 2.70 -10.94 -29.96
CA ALA A 310 2.37 -10.23 -31.18
C ALA A 310 1.65 -11.13 -32.19
N ALA A 311 2.15 -12.35 -32.38
CA ALA A 311 1.54 -13.34 -33.27
C ALA A 311 0.15 -13.78 -32.78
N ALA A 312 0.01 -14.12 -31.50
CA ALA A 312 -1.26 -14.59 -30.93
C ALA A 312 -2.33 -13.50 -30.89
N VAL A 313 -1.92 -12.27 -30.62
CA VAL A 313 -2.84 -11.12 -30.63
C VAL A 313 -3.10 -10.65 -32.06
N GLY A 314 -2.20 -10.85 -33.02
CA GLY A 314 -2.37 -10.37 -34.40
C GLY A 314 -1.99 -8.90 -34.58
N VAL A 315 -0.85 -8.49 -34.01
CA VAL A 315 -0.27 -7.14 -34.13
C VAL A 315 1.22 -7.21 -34.49
N SER A 316 1.83 -6.09 -34.88
CA SER A 316 3.28 -6.05 -35.14
C SER A 316 4.09 -6.22 -33.84
N ASN A 317 5.30 -6.74 -33.95
CA ASN A 317 6.26 -6.81 -32.83
C ASN A 317 6.54 -5.42 -32.23
N GLN A 318 6.61 -4.38 -33.05
CA GLN A 318 6.84 -3.00 -32.59
C GLN A 318 5.65 -2.50 -31.74
N SER A 319 4.42 -2.75 -32.19
CA SER A 319 3.20 -2.40 -31.46
C SER A 319 3.08 -3.17 -30.13
N ALA A 320 3.35 -4.48 -30.15
CA ALA A 320 3.34 -5.31 -28.95
C ALA A 320 4.42 -4.86 -27.95
N SER A 321 5.64 -4.61 -28.41
CA SER A 321 6.74 -4.12 -27.57
C SER A 321 6.41 -2.80 -26.89
N ALA A 322 5.87 -1.83 -27.64
CA ALA A 322 5.47 -0.53 -27.09
C ALA A 322 4.34 -0.66 -26.04
N ALA A 323 3.35 -1.51 -26.30
CA ALA A 323 2.27 -1.77 -25.35
C ALA A 323 2.76 -2.50 -24.09
N LEU A 324 3.62 -3.51 -24.22
CA LEU A 324 4.24 -4.21 -23.10
C LEU A 324 5.13 -3.29 -22.26
N GLY A 325 5.81 -2.33 -22.88
CA GLY A 325 6.56 -1.29 -22.16
C GLY A 325 5.66 -0.42 -21.28
N ARG A 326 4.50 0.01 -21.79
CA ARG A 326 3.51 0.76 -20.99
C ARG A 326 2.88 -0.09 -19.90
N LEU A 327 2.53 -1.35 -20.21
CA LEU A 327 2.03 -2.30 -19.21
C LEU A 327 3.06 -2.56 -18.10
N ALA A 328 4.34 -2.66 -18.43
CA ALA A 328 5.42 -2.82 -17.46
C ALA A 328 5.58 -1.58 -16.57
N ALA A 329 5.55 -0.38 -17.16
CA ALA A 329 5.55 0.87 -16.41
C ALA A 329 4.33 0.98 -15.48
N GLY A 330 3.16 0.53 -15.93
CA GLY A 330 1.95 0.40 -15.12
C GLY A 330 1.91 -0.81 -14.18
N ARG A 331 2.97 -1.63 -14.14
CA ARG A 331 3.10 -2.87 -13.34
C ARG A 331 2.02 -3.92 -13.60
N TRP A 332 1.42 -3.93 -14.77
CA TRP A 332 0.55 -5.03 -15.22
C TRP A 332 1.35 -6.29 -15.56
N VAL A 333 2.56 -6.10 -16.08
CA VAL A 333 3.48 -7.17 -16.44
C VAL A 333 4.86 -6.90 -15.87
N HIS A 334 5.64 -7.95 -15.67
CA HIS A 334 7.07 -7.85 -15.44
C HIS A 334 7.82 -8.52 -16.59
N SER A 335 9.03 -8.06 -16.86
CA SER A 335 9.92 -8.68 -17.83
C SER A 335 11.02 -9.49 -17.15
N SER A 336 11.28 -10.70 -17.62
CA SER A 336 12.44 -11.50 -17.26
C SER A 336 13.31 -11.79 -18.49
N LYS A 337 14.55 -12.19 -18.24
CA LYS A 337 15.47 -12.71 -19.25
C LYS A 337 15.66 -14.20 -18.98
N ALA A 338 15.70 -15.01 -20.02
CA ALA A 338 16.02 -16.42 -19.88
C ALA A 338 17.52 -16.58 -19.59
N ASP A 339 17.88 -17.60 -18.83
CA ASP A 339 19.28 -17.96 -18.64
C ASP A 339 19.90 -18.38 -19.98
N GLY A 340 20.96 -17.69 -20.38
CA GLY A 340 21.68 -17.96 -21.64
C GLY A 340 21.23 -17.13 -22.86
N ASP A 341 19.99 -16.61 -22.90
CA ASP A 341 19.53 -15.69 -23.95
C ASP A 341 19.11 -14.33 -23.38
N ARG A 342 20.05 -13.38 -23.42
CA ARG A 342 19.80 -11.98 -23.02
C ARG A 342 19.08 -11.16 -24.09
N ARG A 343 18.95 -11.65 -25.32
CA ARG A 343 18.32 -10.90 -26.41
C ARG A 343 16.80 -10.91 -26.28
N THR A 344 16.21 -12.04 -25.91
CA THR A 344 14.76 -12.17 -25.78
C THR A 344 14.28 -11.69 -24.41
N SER A 345 13.27 -10.81 -24.40
CA SER A 345 12.55 -10.45 -23.18
C SER A 345 11.26 -11.28 -23.08
N TRP A 346 11.06 -11.89 -21.92
CA TRP A 346 9.88 -12.67 -21.58
C TRP A 346 9.01 -11.87 -20.64
N TYR A 347 7.70 -11.86 -20.88
CA TYR A 347 6.74 -11.09 -20.08
C TYR A 347 5.75 -12.02 -19.39
N ASP A 348 5.46 -11.73 -18.15
CA ASP A 348 4.42 -12.40 -17.36
C ASP A 348 3.61 -11.36 -16.56
N LEU A 349 2.42 -11.73 -16.11
CA LEU A 349 1.55 -10.90 -15.30
C LEU A 349 2.18 -10.67 -13.92
N THR A 350 2.18 -9.42 -13.46
CA THR A 350 2.70 -9.07 -12.13
C THR A 350 1.84 -9.63 -11.00
N ASP A 351 0.52 -9.71 -11.21
CA ASP A 351 -0.44 -10.28 -10.26
C ASP A 351 -0.85 -11.69 -10.72
N PRO A 352 -0.39 -12.77 -10.05
CA PRO A 352 -0.79 -14.13 -10.37
C PRO A 352 -2.29 -14.39 -10.22
N LEU A 353 -3.02 -13.62 -9.41
CA LEU A 353 -4.47 -13.77 -9.27
C LEU A 353 -5.24 -13.22 -10.44
N LEU A 354 -4.70 -12.21 -11.14
CA LEU A 354 -5.30 -11.73 -12.38
C LEU A 354 -5.37 -12.84 -13.44
N ARG A 355 -4.32 -13.69 -13.52
CA ARG A 355 -4.30 -14.88 -14.38
C ARG A 355 -5.47 -15.81 -14.03
N ARG A 356 -5.61 -16.15 -12.75
CA ARG A 356 -6.66 -17.06 -12.27
C ARG A 356 -8.05 -16.49 -12.47
N TYR A 357 -8.25 -15.18 -12.22
CA TYR A 357 -9.51 -14.50 -12.47
C TYR A 357 -9.92 -14.60 -13.94
N LEU A 358 -9.02 -14.31 -14.88
CA LEU A 358 -9.31 -14.39 -16.31
C LEU A 358 -9.60 -15.84 -16.75
N GLN A 359 -8.81 -16.81 -16.27
CA GLN A 359 -9.06 -18.23 -16.54
C GLN A 359 -10.37 -18.73 -15.94
N PHE A 360 -10.76 -18.24 -14.76
CA PHE A 360 -12.03 -18.57 -14.11
C PHE A 360 -13.22 -18.04 -14.90
N ARG A 361 -13.11 -16.85 -15.50
CA ARG A 361 -14.14 -16.23 -16.34
C ARG A 361 -14.31 -16.89 -17.71
N ASP A 362 -13.29 -17.59 -18.20
CA ASP A 362 -13.30 -18.32 -19.47
C ASP A 362 -13.87 -19.76 -19.35
N ARG A 363 -14.25 -20.19 -18.13
CA ARG A 363 -14.83 -21.53 -17.87
C ARG A 363 -16.29 -21.66 -18.26
#